data_AF-A0A7L0Q3Z2-F1
#
_entry.id   AF-A0A7L0Q3Z2-F1
#
_cell.length_a   1.000
_cell.length_b   1.000
_cell.length_c   1.000
_cell.angle_alpha   90.00
_cell.angle_beta   90.00
_cell.angle_gamma   90.00
#
_symmetry.space_group_name_H-M   'P 1'
#
loop_
_entity.id
_entity.type
_entity.pdbx_description
1 polymer ?
#
loop_
_entity_poly.entity_id
_entity_poly.type
_entity_poly.pdbx_seq_one_letter_code
_entity_poly.pdbx_strand_id
1 'polypeptide(L)'
;ENRDSMLNSRSNRLTEALEEANRLFGEVCQAREAALDAQFLVIASNIGKEKANELYSEISAFDSTAFAEDLLTFMGINRTEVEETDDSEDVPDDFLPSHAWQKMGEEALRYFRRAPTFHYMLGSFKSEPPVRKRIERQKKACTGKAERVMPTRLKEMEQSHQEATEKEVERILGILQTHFENDPNTPISFFDFVIDPNSFARTVENMFHVSFLVRDGLAKINLDEDELPIIEPVKHSEGEEEESRAAAQKQVVLSLNPKEWK
;
A
#
# COMPACT_ATOMS: atom_id res chain seq x y z
N GLU A 1 -27.22 -5.98 -1.92
CA GLU A 1 -27.15 -7.43 -1.64
C GLU A 1 -25.73 -7.95 -1.44
N ASN A 2 -24.86 -8.08 -2.46
CA ASN A 2 -23.51 -8.63 -2.20
C ASN A 2 -22.62 -7.73 -1.32
N ARG A 3 -22.69 -6.40 -1.47
CA ARG A 3 -21.87 -5.46 -0.69
C ARG A 3 -22.21 -5.49 0.81
N ASP A 4 -23.49 -5.42 1.15
CA ASP A 4 -23.97 -5.44 2.55
C ASP A 4 -23.59 -6.75 3.24
N SER A 5 -23.60 -7.86 2.48
CA SER A 5 -23.15 -9.16 2.98
C SER A 5 -21.65 -9.25 3.26
N MET A 6 -20.83 -8.38 2.66
CA MET A 6 -19.38 -8.30 2.91
C MET A 6 -19.04 -7.35 4.07
N LEU A 7 -19.90 -6.36 4.32
CA LEU A 7 -19.75 -5.38 5.41
C LEU A 7 -20.10 -5.97 6.78
N ASN A 8 -21.04 -6.91 6.84
CA ASN A 8 -21.45 -7.54 8.10
C ASN A 8 -20.25 -8.08 8.90
N SER A 9 -20.10 -7.59 10.15
CA SER A 9 -19.02 -7.92 11.08
C SER A 9 -18.90 -9.42 11.37
N ARG A 10 -20.00 -10.17 11.29
CA ARG A 10 -20.05 -11.62 11.51
C ARG A 10 -19.75 -12.46 10.26
N SER A 11 -19.58 -11.82 9.11
CA SER A 11 -19.35 -12.51 7.83
C SER A 11 -17.85 -12.61 7.51
N ASN A 12 -17.42 -13.75 6.98
CA ASN A 12 -16.05 -13.97 6.49
C ASN A 12 -15.95 -13.83 4.95
N ARG A 13 -16.98 -13.27 4.30
CA ARG A 13 -17.08 -13.20 2.84
C ARG A 13 -15.97 -12.39 2.17
N LEU A 14 -15.52 -11.31 2.83
CA LEU A 14 -14.41 -10.50 2.32
C LEU A 14 -13.09 -11.29 2.34
N THR A 15 -12.84 -12.05 3.39
CA THR A 15 -11.66 -12.92 3.52
C THR A 15 -11.69 -14.06 2.52
N GLU A 16 -12.84 -14.73 2.36
CA GLU A 16 -13.04 -15.79 1.35
C GLU A 16 -12.78 -15.29 -0.06
N ALA A 17 -13.30 -14.10 -0.41
CA ALA A 17 -13.07 -13.48 -1.71
C ALA A 17 -11.59 -13.13 -1.95
N LEU A 18 -10.88 -12.71 -0.89
CA LEU A 18 -9.43 -12.41 -0.95
C LEU A 18 -8.60 -13.69 -1.15
N GLU A 19 -8.95 -14.78 -0.47
CA GLU A 19 -8.30 -16.08 -0.64
C GLU A 19 -8.54 -16.66 -2.03
N GLU A 20 -9.76 -16.52 -2.56
CA GLU A 20 -10.10 -16.92 -3.93
C GLU A 20 -9.30 -16.10 -4.97
N ALA A 21 -9.25 -14.77 -4.82
CA ALA A 21 -8.45 -13.93 -5.68
C ALA A 21 -6.96 -14.28 -5.62
N ASN A 22 -6.42 -14.57 -4.43
CA ASN A 22 -5.02 -14.97 -4.26
C ASN A 22 -4.71 -16.33 -4.93
N ARG A 23 -5.67 -17.25 -4.97
CA ARG A 23 -5.54 -18.50 -5.72
C ARG A 23 -5.51 -18.26 -7.23
N LEU A 24 -6.37 -17.39 -7.74
CA LEU A 24 -6.46 -17.06 -9.17
C LEU A 24 -5.27 -16.22 -9.66
N PHE A 25 -4.67 -15.41 -8.79
CA PHE A 25 -3.52 -14.58 -9.12
C PHE A 25 -2.32 -15.39 -9.66
N GLY A 26 -2.16 -16.64 -9.24
CA GLY A 26 -1.09 -17.50 -9.73
C GLY A 26 -1.21 -17.88 -11.22
N GLU A 27 -2.39 -17.74 -11.82
CA GLU A 27 -2.66 -18.06 -13.23
C GLU A 27 -2.58 -16.84 -14.15
N VAL A 28 -2.39 -15.64 -13.58
CA VAL A 28 -2.44 -14.37 -14.31
C VAL A 28 -1.19 -14.20 -15.15
N CYS A 29 -1.38 -14.14 -16.47
CA CYS A 29 -0.28 -14.04 -17.44
C CYS A 29 -0.32 -12.74 -18.24
N GLN A 30 -1.48 -12.09 -18.32
CA GLN A 30 -1.67 -10.92 -19.19
C GLN A 30 -1.78 -9.62 -18.39
N ALA A 31 -1.21 -8.54 -18.91
CA ALA A 31 -1.26 -7.22 -18.27
C ALA A 31 -2.70 -6.72 -18.02
N ARG A 32 -3.64 -7.11 -18.89
CA ARG A 32 -5.06 -6.78 -18.74
C ARG A 32 -5.70 -7.46 -17.52
N GLU A 33 -5.33 -8.70 -17.25
CA GLU A 33 -5.81 -9.46 -16.09
C GLU A 33 -5.22 -8.90 -14.80
N ALA A 34 -3.91 -8.62 -14.79
CA ALA A 34 -3.24 -7.97 -13.67
C ALA A 34 -3.86 -6.58 -13.32
N ALA A 35 -4.35 -5.85 -14.32
CA ALA A 35 -5.07 -4.60 -14.09
C ALA A 35 -6.43 -4.80 -13.39
N LEU A 36 -7.12 -5.91 -13.67
CA LEU A 36 -8.37 -6.26 -12.97
C LEU A 36 -8.11 -6.68 -11.52
N ASP A 37 -7.01 -7.38 -11.26
CA ASP A 37 -6.61 -7.73 -9.89
C ASP A 37 -6.30 -6.49 -9.05
N ALA A 38 -5.61 -5.51 -9.65
CA ALA A 38 -5.36 -4.23 -9.00
C ALA A 38 -6.67 -3.50 -8.66
N GLN A 39 -7.66 -3.52 -9.57
CA GLN A 39 -8.98 -2.95 -9.32
C GLN A 39 -9.72 -3.70 -8.20
N PHE A 40 -9.67 -5.03 -8.20
CA PHE A 40 -10.23 -5.85 -7.13
C PHE A 40 -9.64 -5.48 -5.76
N LEU A 41 -8.31 -5.36 -5.66
CA LEU A 41 -7.64 -4.99 -4.40
C LEU A 41 -8.06 -3.61 -3.89
N VAL A 42 -8.28 -2.64 -4.78
CA VAL A 42 -8.80 -1.32 -4.40
C VAL A 42 -10.21 -1.44 -3.81
N ILE A 43 -11.08 -2.24 -4.43
CA ILE A 43 -12.43 -2.48 -3.93
C ILE A 43 -12.38 -3.18 -2.57
N ALA A 44 -11.59 -4.26 -2.44
CA ALA A 44 -11.44 -5.02 -1.21
C ALA A 44 -10.91 -4.15 -0.05
N SER A 45 -9.94 -3.27 -0.33
CA SER A 45 -9.39 -2.31 0.64
C SER A 45 -10.44 -1.32 1.14
N ASN A 46 -11.26 -0.77 0.24
CA ASN A 46 -12.36 0.14 0.62
C ASN A 46 -13.41 -0.56 1.50
N ILE A 47 -13.77 -1.80 1.17
CA ILE A 47 -14.70 -2.59 1.99
C ILE A 47 -14.08 -2.93 3.35
N GLY A 48 -12.79 -3.27 3.38
CA GLY A 48 -12.05 -3.52 4.62
C GLY A 48 -12.00 -2.28 5.52
N LYS A 49 -11.81 -1.09 4.94
CA LYS A 49 -11.88 0.19 5.66
C LYS A 49 -13.27 0.44 6.26
N GLU A 50 -14.34 0.23 5.49
CA GLU A 50 -15.72 0.40 5.99
C GLU A 50 -16.02 -0.58 7.12
N LYS A 51 -15.68 -1.85 6.94
CA LYS A 51 -15.83 -2.89 7.97
C LYS A 51 -15.03 -2.57 9.24
N ALA A 52 -13.81 -2.05 9.10
CA ALA A 52 -13.02 -1.60 10.24
C ALA A 52 -13.69 -0.43 10.96
N ASN A 53 -14.23 0.56 10.23
CA ASN A 53 -14.94 1.68 10.83
C ASN A 53 -16.21 1.24 11.59
N GLU A 54 -16.95 0.26 11.07
CA GLU A 54 -18.10 -0.33 11.78
C GLU A 54 -17.67 -1.04 13.07
N LEU A 55 -16.58 -1.82 13.04
CA LEU A 55 -16.01 -2.44 14.25
C LEU A 55 -15.55 -1.39 15.28
N TYR A 56 -14.95 -0.30 14.82
CA TYR A 56 -14.58 0.83 15.68
C TYR A 56 -15.81 1.58 16.23
N SER A 57 -16.96 1.50 15.57
CA SER A 57 -18.21 2.10 16.06
C SER A 57 -18.87 1.30 17.19
N GLU A 58 -18.59 -0.01 17.33
CA GLU A 58 -19.06 -0.80 18.49
C GLU A 58 -18.26 -0.50 19.76
N ILE A 59 -17.03 0.02 19.62
CA ILE A 59 -16.40 0.81 20.69
C ILE A 59 -17.02 2.19 20.58
N SER A 60 -18.27 2.31 21.06
CA SER A 60 -18.95 3.59 21.26
C SER A 60 -17.91 4.61 21.70
N ALA A 61 -17.77 5.71 20.97
CA ALA A 61 -16.95 6.83 21.41
C ALA A 61 -17.28 7.03 22.89
N PHE A 62 -16.27 6.87 23.75
CA PHE A 62 -16.50 6.81 25.19
C PHE A 62 -17.24 8.08 25.60
N ASP A 63 -18.52 7.93 25.93
CA ASP A 63 -19.32 9.03 26.39
C ASP A 63 -19.07 9.18 27.89
N SER A 64 -18.19 10.12 28.21
CA SER A 64 -17.85 10.43 29.60
C SER A 64 -19.06 10.86 30.41
N THR A 65 -20.12 11.38 29.78
CA THR A 65 -21.32 11.85 30.48
C THR A 65 -22.24 10.68 30.81
N ALA A 66 -22.59 9.85 29.82
CA ALA A 66 -23.35 8.62 30.05
C ALA A 66 -22.66 7.69 31.06
N PHE A 67 -21.33 7.51 30.95
CA PHE A 67 -20.58 6.71 31.91
C PHE A 67 -20.66 7.27 33.34
N ALA A 68 -20.59 8.59 33.50
CA ALA A 68 -20.69 9.22 34.82
C ALA A 68 -22.11 9.06 35.42
N GLU A 69 -23.15 9.16 34.60
CA GLU A 69 -24.54 8.95 35.04
C GLU A 69 -24.80 7.50 35.44
N ASP A 70 -24.34 6.54 34.64
CA ASP A 70 -24.42 5.10 34.96
C ASP A 70 -23.62 4.77 36.23
N LEU A 71 -22.46 5.40 36.41
CA LEU A 71 -21.62 5.22 37.60
C LEU A 71 -22.29 5.76 38.86
N LEU A 72 -22.92 6.93 38.79
CA LEU A 72 -23.68 7.50 39.90
C LEU A 72 -24.90 6.64 40.24
N THR A 73 -25.59 6.11 39.22
CA THR A 73 -26.70 5.18 39.38
C THR A 73 -26.23 3.90 40.07
N PHE A 74 -25.11 3.31 39.63
CA PHE A 74 -24.49 2.14 40.27
C PHE A 74 -24.08 2.42 41.73
N MET A 75 -23.61 3.63 42.02
CA MET A 75 -23.28 4.11 43.36
C MET A 75 -24.51 4.34 44.25
N GLY A 76 -25.72 4.22 43.71
CA GLY A 76 -26.99 4.34 44.44
C GLY A 76 -27.60 5.74 44.43
N ILE A 77 -27.17 6.62 43.51
CA ILE A 77 -27.78 7.94 43.31
C ILE A 77 -28.74 7.86 42.14
N ASN A 78 -30.02 7.66 42.46
CA ASN A 78 -31.10 7.81 41.50
C ASN A 78 -31.57 9.27 41.56
N ARG A 79 -31.10 10.12 40.61
CA ARG A 79 -31.54 11.54 40.52
C ARG A 79 -33.05 11.72 40.34
N THR A 80 -33.80 10.64 40.12
CA THR A 80 -35.26 10.63 39.95
C THR A 80 -36.04 10.46 41.27
N GLU A 81 -35.38 10.10 42.37
CA GLU A 81 -36.01 9.99 43.70
C GLU A 81 -35.59 11.19 44.54
N VAL A 82 -36.16 12.36 44.23
CA VAL A 82 -36.29 13.43 45.22
C VAL A 82 -37.38 12.97 46.18
N GLU A 83 -37.03 12.14 47.17
CA GLU A 83 -37.87 12.05 48.37
C GLU A 83 -37.73 13.40 49.08
N GLU A 84 -38.77 14.23 48.96
CA GLU A 84 -39.03 15.32 49.90
C GLU A 84 -39.14 14.70 51.29
N THR A 85 -38.01 14.63 52.01
CA THR A 85 -38.03 14.31 53.44
C THR A 85 -37.64 15.55 54.21
N ASP A 86 -38.65 16.01 54.93
CA ASP A 86 -38.75 17.15 55.83
C ASP A 86 -37.65 17.15 56.91
N ASP A 87 -37.11 18.35 57.17
CA ASP A 87 -36.43 18.84 58.37
C ASP A 87 -35.60 17.86 59.25
N SER A 88 -34.27 17.91 59.12
CA SER A 88 -33.36 17.89 60.28
C SER A 88 -31.99 18.51 59.95
N GLU A 89 -31.57 19.45 60.81
CA GLU A 89 -30.39 20.30 60.72
C GLU A 89 -29.03 19.53 60.75
N ASP A 90 -28.02 20.12 60.08
CA ASP A 90 -26.58 19.91 60.25
C ASP A 90 -25.97 18.52 59.97
N VAL A 91 -26.10 18.04 58.73
CA VAL A 91 -25.14 17.09 58.15
C VAL A 91 -24.51 17.74 56.91
N PRO A 92 -23.17 17.80 56.79
CA PRO A 92 -22.54 18.25 55.55
C PRO A 92 -23.09 17.43 54.40
N ASP A 93 -23.57 18.14 53.38
CA ASP A 93 -24.20 17.64 52.16
C ASP A 93 -23.18 16.78 51.38
N ASP A 94 -22.94 15.56 51.86
CA ASP A 94 -22.09 14.59 51.19
C ASP A 94 -22.91 14.07 50.01
N PHE A 95 -22.62 14.66 48.84
CA PHE A 95 -23.20 14.35 47.52
C PHE A 95 -23.23 12.86 47.13
N LEU A 96 -22.61 11.97 47.91
CA LEU A 96 -22.51 10.54 47.65
C LEU A 96 -22.88 9.73 48.90
N PRO A 97 -23.69 8.66 48.78
CA PRO A 97 -23.95 7.73 49.87
C PRO A 97 -22.63 7.21 50.48
N SER A 98 -22.59 7.02 51.80
CA SER A 98 -21.39 6.57 52.53
C SER A 98 -20.78 5.27 51.97
N HIS A 99 -21.60 4.39 51.39
CA HIS A 99 -21.19 3.10 50.81
C HIS A 99 -20.90 3.14 49.30
N ALA A 100 -21.03 4.31 48.65
CA ALA A 100 -20.92 4.44 47.20
C ALA A 100 -19.52 4.04 46.67
N TRP A 101 -18.46 4.55 47.31
CA TRP A 101 -17.09 4.17 46.98
C TRP A 101 -16.76 2.72 47.33
N GLN A 102 -17.42 2.15 48.34
CA GLN A 102 -17.23 0.75 48.71
C GLN A 102 -17.79 -0.17 47.62
N LYS A 103 -19.02 0.07 47.15
CA LYS A 103 -19.62 -0.69 46.02
C LYS A 103 -18.77 -0.61 44.76
N MET A 104 -18.32 0.59 44.39
CA MET A 104 -17.43 0.77 43.25
C MET A 104 -16.11 0.01 43.43
N GLY A 105 -15.50 0.09 44.61
CA GLY A 105 -14.25 -0.58 44.92
C GLY A 105 -14.34 -2.10 44.85
N GLU A 106 -15.44 -2.70 45.32
CA GLU A 106 -15.69 -4.14 45.26
C GLU A 106 -15.81 -4.65 43.81
N GLU A 107 -16.51 -3.91 42.95
CA GLU A 107 -16.65 -4.28 41.53
C GLU A 107 -15.33 -4.08 40.77
N ALA A 108 -14.64 -2.95 41.01
CA ALA A 108 -13.36 -2.64 40.38
C ALA A 108 -12.28 -3.68 40.72
N LEU A 109 -12.27 -4.20 41.95
CA LEU A 109 -11.28 -5.18 42.42
C LEU A 109 -11.22 -6.44 41.54
N ARG A 110 -12.33 -6.85 40.92
CA ARG A 110 -12.39 -8.03 40.04
C ARG A 110 -11.55 -7.88 38.78
N TYR A 111 -11.34 -6.64 38.33
CA TYR A 111 -10.59 -6.32 37.12
C TYR A 111 -9.13 -5.93 37.41
N PHE A 112 -8.77 -5.70 38.68
CA PHE A 112 -7.39 -5.46 39.09
C PHE A 112 -6.66 -6.77 39.42
N ARG A 113 -5.56 -7.04 38.72
CA ARG A 113 -4.60 -8.06 39.15
C ARG A 113 -3.73 -7.51 40.27
N ARG A 114 -4.18 -7.64 41.52
CA ARG A 114 -3.42 -7.16 42.68
C ARG A 114 -2.14 -7.97 42.85
N ALA A 115 -0.98 -7.31 42.83
CA ALA A 115 0.29 -7.95 43.13
C ALA A 115 0.27 -8.50 44.56
N PRO A 116 0.84 -9.69 44.82
CA PRO A 116 0.92 -10.23 46.17
C PRO A 116 1.70 -9.26 47.06
N THR A 117 1.09 -8.90 48.19
CA THR A 117 1.75 -8.09 49.22
C THR A 117 2.69 -8.98 50.02
N PHE A 118 3.97 -8.66 50.06
CA PHE A 118 4.92 -9.35 50.94
C PHE A 118 4.84 -8.76 52.35
N HIS A 119 4.85 -9.63 53.36
CA HIS A 119 4.88 -9.25 54.76
C HIS A 119 6.34 -8.97 55.15
N TYR A 120 6.64 -7.80 55.72
CA TYR A 120 7.97 -7.52 56.27
C TYR A 120 8.13 -8.25 57.62
N MET A 121 8.43 -9.55 57.60
CA MET A 121 8.88 -10.28 58.79
C MET A 121 10.40 -10.15 59.00
N LEU A 122 10.90 -8.92 59.07
CA LEU A 122 12.21 -8.59 59.63
C LEU A 122 12.07 -7.23 60.31
N GLY A 123 12.05 -7.27 61.64
CA GLY A 123 11.79 -6.12 62.49
C GLY A 123 12.80 -4.99 62.33
N SER A 124 12.30 -3.77 62.57
CA SER A 124 13.02 -2.64 63.18
C SER A 124 14.48 -2.45 62.75
N PHE A 125 14.70 -1.97 61.53
CA PHE A 125 15.77 -1.00 61.34
C PHE A 125 15.11 0.37 61.25
N LYS A 126 15.43 1.26 62.20
CA LYS A 126 15.15 2.69 62.09
C LYS A 126 15.97 3.24 60.92
N SER A 127 15.48 3.06 59.70
CA SER A 127 15.98 3.79 58.55
C SER A 127 15.22 5.11 58.48
N GLU A 128 15.94 6.23 58.61
CA GLU A 128 15.39 7.54 58.28
C GLU A 128 14.78 7.49 56.88
N PRO A 129 13.57 8.05 56.66
CA PRO A 129 12.91 7.96 55.38
C PRO A 129 13.80 8.61 54.31
N PRO A 130 14.15 7.91 53.22
CA PRO A 130 14.98 8.49 52.18
C PRO A 130 14.23 9.68 51.57
N VAL A 131 14.88 10.85 51.59
CA VAL A 131 14.36 12.07 50.98
C VAL A 131 14.11 11.80 49.50
N ARG A 132 12.84 11.80 49.09
CA ARG A 132 12.43 11.61 47.70
C ARG A 132 13.01 12.75 46.86
N LYS A 133 14.07 12.49 46.10
CA LYS A 133 14.52 13.42 45.07
C LYS A 133 13.45 13.46 43.99
N ARG A 134 12.78 14.61 43.87
CA ARG A 134 11.81 14.90 42.80
C ARG A 134 12.53 14.76 41.47
N ILE A 135 12.29 13.67 40.75
CA ILE A 135 12.71 13.53 39.37
C ILE A 135 11.81 14.47 38.56
N GLU A 136 12.35 15.59 38.11
CA GLU A 136 11.69 16.41 37.11
C GLU A 136 11.57 15.60 35.82
N ARG A 137 10.33 15.25 35.46
CA ARG A 137 10.03 14.76 34.12
C ARG A 137 10.43 15.85 33.15
N GLN A 138 11.50 15.62 32.39
CA GLN A 138 11.77 16.41 31.20
C GLN A 138 10.54 16.35 30.30
N LYS A 139 9.93 17.51 30.02
CA LYS A 139 8.85 17.62 29.06
C LYS A 139 9.36 17.07 27.73
N LYS A 140 8.72 16.01 27.25
CA LYS A 140 8.89 15.54 25.88
C LYS A 140 8.53 16.71 24.98
N ALA A 141 9.48 17.20 24.19
CA ALA A 141 9.21 18.23 23.20
C ALA A 141 8.07 17.75 22.31
N CYS A 142 7.12 18.64 22.04
CA CYS A 142 6.04 18.41 21.09
C CYS A 142 6.69 18.05 19.76
N THR A 143 6.62 16.78 19.37
CA THR A 143 6.98 16.35 18.02
C THR A 143 6.07 17.12 17.08
N GLY A 144 6.69 18.03 16.32
CA GLY A 144 6.02 18.82 15.30
C GLY A 144 5.17 17.91 14.43
N LYS A 145 4.03 18.46 13.99
CA LYS A 145 3.09 17.85 13.04
C LYS A 145 3.86 16.99 12.05
N ALA A 146 3.67 15.67 12.14
CA ALA A 146 4.08 14.77 11.09
C ALA A 146 3.27 15.17 9.85
N GLU A 147 3.87 16.04 9.04
CA GLU A 147 3.42 16.30 7.70
C GLU A 147 3.43 14.95 7.01
N ARG A 148 2.25 14.50 6.61
CA ARG A 148 2.07 13.26 5.87
C ARG A 148 2.85 13.42 4.59
N VAL A 149 4.05 12.83 4.54
CA VAL A 149 4.83 12.75 3.31
C VAL A 149 4.03 11.84 2.38
N MET A 150 3.30 12.46 1.47
CA MET A 150 2.77 11.81 0.27
C MET A 150 3.96 11.17 -0.45
N PRO A 151 3.86 9.93 -0.96
CA PRO A 151 5.01 9.25 -1.54
C PRO A 151 5.43 9.94 -2.85
N THR A 152 6.49 10.74 -2.78
CA THR A 152 7.23 11.29 -3.94
C THR A 152 7.86 10.18 -4.80
N ARG A 153 7.97 8.95 -4.25
CA ARG A 153 8.60 7.77 -4.87
C ARG A 153 7.98 7.30 -6.18
N LEU A 154 6.73 7.68 -6.49
CA LEU A 154 6.12 7.29 -7.77
C LEU A 154 6.81 7.97 -8.96
N LYS A 155 7.20 9.24 -8.83
CA LYS A 155 7.89 9.97 -9.91
C LYS A 155 9.32 9.50 -10.12
N GLU A 156 10.01 9.14 -9.03
CA GLU A 156 11.38 8.61 -9.10
C GLU A 156 11.42 7.25 -9.80
N MET A 157 10.39 6.41 -9.61
CA MET A 157 10.30 5.10 -10.26
C MET A 157 10.04 5.23 -11.77
N GLU A 158 9.13 6.12 -12.18
CA GLU A 158 8.87 6.40 -13.61
C GLU A 158 10.12 6.95 -14.31
N GLN A 159 10.84 7.89 -13.68
CA GLN A 159 12.10 8.42 -14.21
C GLN A 159 13.19 7.33 -14.33
N SER A 160 13.31 6.46 -13.33
CA SER A 160 14.27 5.35 -13.36
C SER A 160 13.96 4.36 -14.48
N HIS A 161 12.68 4.08 -14.77
CA HIS A 161 12.31 3.21 -15.88
C HIS A 161 12.57 3.87 -17.23
N GLN A 162 12.30 5.16 -17.37
CA GLN A 162 12.56 5.92 -18.59
C GLN A 162 14.07 5.94 -18.91
N GLU A 163 14.92 6.25 -17.92
CA GLU A 163 16.38 6.21 -18.08
C GLU A 163 16.90 4.79 -18.40
N ALA A 164 16.27 3.74 -17.86
CA ALA A 164 16.63 2.37 -18.18
C ALA A 164 16.27 2.01 -19.63
N THR A 165 15.10 2.44 -20.12
CA THR A 165 14.70 2.20 -21.51
C THR A 165 15.58 2.94 -22.52
N GLU A 166 16.02 4.17 -22.22
CA GLU A 166 16.90 4.95 -23.10
C GLU A 166 18.27 4.29 -23.24
N LYS A 167 18.87 3.86 -22.12
CA LYS A 167 20.14 3.12 -22.13
C LYS A 167 20.07 1.82 -22.93
N GLU A 168 18.94 1.14 -22.85
CA GLU A 168 18.74 -0.12 -23.56
C GLU A 168 18.59 0.10 -25.07
N VAL A 169 17.88 1.16 -25.48
CA VAL A 169 17.78 1.57 -26.88
C VAL A 169 19.16 1.94 -27.44
N GLU A 170 19.97 2.72 -26.71
CA GLU A 170 21.35 3.05 -27.09
C GLU A 170 22.22 1.79 -27.23
N ARG A 171 22.11 0.84 -26.29
CA ARG A 171 22.82 -0.44 -26.31
C ARG A 171 22.47 -1.26 -27.55
N ILE A 172 21.18 -1.37 -27.87
CA ILE A 172 20.68 -2.13 -29.02
C ILE A 172 21.13 -1.48 -30.34
N LEU A 173 21.11 -0.15 -30.44
CA LEU A 173 21.64 0.57 -31.59
C LEU A 173 23.14 0.27 -31.79
N GLY A 174 23.93 0.30 -30.71
CA GLY A 174 25.35 -0.03 -30.75
C GLY A 174 25.61 -1.45 -31.26
N ILE A 175 24.78 -2.43 -30.88
CA ILE A 175 24.88 -3.80 -31.40
C ILE A 175 24.54 -3.85 -32.89
N LEU A 176 23.45 -3.19 -33.31
CA LEU A 176 23.05 -3.15 -34.71
C LEU A 176 24.15 -2.55 -35.59
N GLN A 177 24.73 -1.42 -35.16
CA GLN A 177 25.85 -0.76 -35.83
C GLN A 177 27.09 -1.66 -35.88
N THR A 178 27.48 -2.27 -34.76
CA THR A 178 28.64 -3.17 -34.70
C THR A 178 28.48 -4.36 -35.64
N HIS A 179 27.28 -4.95 -35.69
CA HIS A 179 27.01 -6.09 -36.58
C HIS A 179 27.09 -5.68 -38.05
N PHE A 180 26.56 -4.51 -38.39
CA PHE A 180 26.61 -3.96 -39.75
C PHE A 180 28.02 -3.52 -40.18
N GLU A 181 28.83 -3.00 -39.26
CA GLU A 181 30.22 -2.62 -39.55
C GLU A 181 31.12 -3.84 -39.78
N ASN A 182 30.90 -4.93 -39.04
CA ASN A 182 31.64 -6.17 -39.20
C ASN A 182 31.33 -6.88 -40.52
N ASP A 183 30.08 -6.83 -40.97
CA ASP A 183 29.66 -7.40 -42.25
C ASP A 183 28.65 -6.50 -43.00
N PRO A 184 29.15 -5.51 -43.78
CA PRO A 184 28.29 -4.53 -44.44
C PRO A 184 27.41 -5.09 -45.57
N ASN A 185 27.71 -6.29 -46.07
CA ASN A 185 27.01 -6.89 -47.21
C ASN A 185 25.99 -7.93 -46.78
N THR A 186 25.96 -8.31 -45.51
CA THR A 186 25.02 -9.31 -44.99
C THR A 186 23.81 -8.62 -44.38
N PRO A 187 22.61 -8.78 -44.96
CA PRO A 187 21.39 -8.23 -44.38
C PRO A 187 21.11 -8.90 -43.03
N ILE A 188 20.70 -8.12 -42.04
CA ILE A 188 20.37 -8.62 -40.70
C ILE A 188 18.87 -8.90 -40.68
N SER A 189 18.48 -10.16 -40.52
CA SER A 189 17.09 -10.56 -40.30
C SER A 189 16.54 -9.86 -39.05
N PHE A 190 15.40 -9.20 -39.18
CA PHE A 190 14.74 -8.53 -38.06
C PHE A 190 14.39 -9.53 -36.95
N PHE A 191 13.92 -10.71 -37.31
CA PHE A 191 13.52 -11.75 -36.35
C PHE A 191 14.72 -12.30 -35.58
N ASP A 192 15.84 -12.57 -36.27
CA ASP A 192 17.06 -13.05 -35.62
C ASP A 192 17.65 -12.00 -34.67
N PHE A 193 17.42 -10.71 -34.96
CA PHE A 193 17.87 -9.61 -34.12
C PHE A 193 17.05 -9.43 -32.84
N VAL A 194 15.72 -9.63 -32.90
CA VAL A 194 14.82 -9.33 -31.76
C VAL A 194 14.41 -10.55 -30.94
N ILE A 195 14.47 -11.77 -31.50
CA ILE A 195 13.97 -12.98 -30.81
C ILE A 195 14.97 -13.44 -29.74
N ASP A 196 14.50 -13.54 -28.49
CA ASP A 196 15.15 -14.32 -27.44
C ASP A 196 14.52 -15.72 -27.42
N PRO A 197 15.27 -16.81 -27.65
CA PRO A 197 14.74 -18.17 -27.71
C PRO A 197 14.28 -18.71 -26.34
N ASN A 198 14.65 -18.04 -25.25
CA ASN A 198 14.33 -18.47 -23.89
C ASN A 198 13.21 -17.63 -23.26
N SER A 199 12.85 -16.48 -23.84
CA SER A 199 11.86 -15.58 -23.26
C SER A 199 11.05 -14.79 -24.29
N PHE A 200 9.76 -15.10 -24.36
CA PHE A 200 8.78 -14.33 -25.14
C PHE A 200 8.70 -12.87 -24.66
N ALA A 201 8.69 -12.64 -23.34
CA ALA A 201 8.61 -11.28 -22.79
C ALA A 201 9.79 -10.41 -23.23
N ARG A 202 11.01 -10.96 -23.24
CA ARG A 202 12.19 -10.26 -23.75
C ARG A 202 12.15 -10.03 -25.26
N THR A 203 11.58 -10.97 -26.02
CA THR A 203 11.36 -10.77 -27.46
C THR A 203 10.45 -9.56 -27.72
N VAL A 204 9.35 -9.44 -26.97
CA VAL A 204 8.44 -8.28 -27.06
C VAL A 204 9.14 -6.98 -26.64
N GLU A 205 9.96 -7.02 -25.58
CA GLU A 205 10.76 -5.89 -25.12
C GLU A 205 11.81 -5.45 -26.17
N ASN A 206 12.53 -6.40 -26.78
CA ASN A 206 13.46 -6.13 -27.88
C ASN A 206 12.76 -5.48 -29.07
N MET A 207 11.59 -6.02 -29.48
CA MET A 207 10.78 -5.43 -30.55
C MET A 207 10.34 -4.00 -30.21
N PHE A 208 9.99 -3.75 -28.95
CA PHE A 208 9.62 -2.42 -28.48
C PHE A 208 10.79 -1.44 -28.55
N HIS A 209 11.99 -1.83 -28.12
CA HIS A 209 13.18 -0.99 -28.24
C HIS A 209 13.54 -0.70 -29.70
N VAL A 210 13.48 -1.69 -30.58
CA VAL A 210 13.73 -1.51 -32.02
C VAL A 210 12.70 -0.57 -32.64
N SER A 211 11.44 -0.59 -32.17
CA SER A 211 10.42 0.35 -32.64
C SER A 211 10.80 1.81 -32.37
N PHE A 212 11.52 2.11 -31.28
CA PHE A 212 12.05 3.44 -31.02
C PHE A 212 13.17 3.82 -31.98
N LEU A 213 14.07 2.88 -32.31
CA LEU A 213 15.13 3.13 -33.31
C LEU A 213 14.54 3.48 -34.67
N VAL A 214 13.46 2.80 -35.08
CA VAL A 214 12.77 3.10 -36.35
C VAL A 214 12.00 4.41 -36.28
N ARG A 215 11.28 4.67 -35.17
CA ARG A 215 10.56 5.93 -34.95
C ARG A 215 11.49 7.14 -34.97
N ASP A 216 12.66 7.01 -34.36
CA ASP A 216 13.63 8.09 -34.21
C ASP A 216 14.55 8.21 -35.45
N GLY A 217 14.35 7.35 -36.46
CA GLY A 217 15.07 7.40 -37.74
C GLY A 217 16.50 6.85 -37.68
N LEU A 218 16.86 6.13 -36.62
CA LEU A 218 18.19 5.55 -36.40
C LEU A 218 18.35 4.17 -37.06
N ALA A 219 17.25 3.49 -37.33
CA ALA A 219 17.21 2.22 -38.05
C ALA A 219 16.06 2.22 -39.09
N LYS A 220 16.22 1.46 -40.16
CA LYS A 220 15.16 1.23 -41.16
C LYS A 220 14.93 -0.28 -41.32
N ILE A 221 13.67 -0.63 -41.60
CA ILE A 221 13.25 -2.00 -41.91
C ILE A 221 12.88 -2.04 -43.39
N ASN A 222 13.46 -3.01 -44.11
CA ASN A 222 13.16 -3.30 -45.51
C ASN A 222 12.76 -4.77 -45.65
N LEU A 223 12.27 -5.15 -46.82
CA LEU A 223 12.02 -6.56 -47.15
C LEU A 223 13.15 -7.06 -48.06
N ASP A 224 13.62 -8.28 -47.82
CA ASP A 224 14.59 -8.95 -48.69
C ASP A 224 13.91 -9.60 -49.91
N GLU A 225 14.67 -10.39 -50.67
CA GLU A 225 14.18 -11.10 -51.86
C GLU A 225 13.10 -12.15 -51.54
N ASP A 226 13.07 -12.66 -50.30
CA ASP A 226 12.11 -13.65 -49.79
C ASP A 226 10.91 -12.99 -49.09
N GLU A 227 10.77 -11.66 -49.21
CA GLU A 227 9.76 -10.84 -48.54
C GLU A 227 9.84 -10.88 -47.00
N LEU A 228 11.01 -11.21 -46.43
CA LEU A 228 11.25 -11.22 -44.99
C LEU A 228 11.83 -9.88 -44.51
N PRO A 229 11.45 -9.43 -43.29
CA PRO A 229 11.92 -8.15 -42.77
C PRO A 229 13.39 -8.21 -42.38
N ILE A 230 14.17 -7.27 -42.92
CA ILE A 230 15.57 -7.04 -42.59
C ILE A 230 15.72 -5.66 -41.95
N ILE A 231 16.65 -5.53 -41.00
CA ILE A 231 16.94 -4.28 -40.28
C ILE A 231 18.36 -3.79 -40.60
N GLU A 232 18.48 -2.49 -40.80
CA GLU A 232 19.78 -1.84 -41.06
C GLU A 232 19.84 -0.46 -40.38
N PRO A 233 21.03 -0.03 -39.89
CA PRO A 233 21.19 1.29 -39.30
C PRO A 233 21.14 2.38 -40.38
N VAL A 234 20.56 3.53 -40.06
CA VAL A 234 20.55 4.69 -40.93
C VAL A 234 21.84 5.49 -40.72
N LYS A 235 22.64 5.67 -41.78
CA LYS A 235 23.80 6.56 -41.74
C LYS A 235 23.31 7.99 -41.98
N HIS A 236 23.43 8.84 -40.97
CA HIS A 236 23.21 10.28 -41.15
C HIS A 236 24.35 10.86 -41.99
N SER A 237 24.08 11.16 -43.26
CA SER A 237 24.91 12.12 -44.02
C SER A 237 24.40 13.53 -43.74
N GLU A 238 25.28 14.43 -43.29
CA GLU A 238 25.04 15.81 -42.82
C GLU A 238 24.46 16.79 -43.89
N GLY A 239 23.62 16.33 -44.83
CA GLY A 239 23.11 17.16 -45.92
C GLY A 239 21.70 16.83 -46.43
N GLU A 240 21.00 15.84 -45.87
CA GLU A 240 19.67 15.40 -46.33
C GLU A 240 18.60 15.53 -45.22
N GLU A 241 18.73 16.53 -44.34
CA GLU A 241 17.94 16.61 -43.10
C GLU A 241 16.46 17.01 -43.28
N GLU A 242 16.02 17.51 -44.44
CA GLU A 242 14.66 18.03 -44.60
C GLU A 242 13.74 17.28 -45.58
N GLU A 243 14.26 16.47 -46.52
CA GLU A 243 13.39 15.73 -47.46
C GLU A 243 12.99 14.33 -46.99
N SER A 244 13.73 13.73 -46.05
CA SER A 244 13.50 12.33 -45.61
C SER A 244 12.40 12.18 -44.54
N ARG A 245 12.12 13.20 -43.72
CA ARG A 245 11.04 13.12 -42.71
C ARG A 245 9.63 13.00 -43.30
N ALA A 246 9.47 13.37 -44.57
CA ALA A 246 8.21 13.27 -45.31
C ALA A 246 8.14 12.06 -46.25
N ALA A 247 9.20 11.25 -46.34
CA ALA A 247 9.13 9.97 -47.05
C ALA A 247 8.20 9.06 -46.27
N ALA A 248 7.05 8.73 -46.88
CA ALA A 248 5.93 7.97 -46.32
C ALA A 248 6.34 7.07 -45.15
N GLN A 249 5.91 7.43 -43.94
CA GLN A 249 6.18 6.69 -42.71
C GLN A 249 5.70 5.24 -42.91
N LYS A 250 6.61 4.34 -43.30
CA LYS A 250 6.28 2.96 -43.61
C LYS A 250 6.02 2.26 -42.29
N GLN A 251 4.76 2.07 -41.97
CA GLN A 251 4.35 1.34 -40.78
C GLN A 251 4.33 -0.15 -41.10
N VAL A 252 5.06 -0.95 -40.34
CA VAL A 252 4.99 -2.41 -40.37
C VAL A 252 4.19 -2.86 -39.16
N VAL A 253 3.16 -3.69 -39.38
CA VAL A 253 2.36 -4.30 -38.31
C VAL A 253 2.69 -5.78 -38.27
N LEU A 254 3.20 -6.24 -37.12
CA LEU A 254 3.58 -7.63 -36.89
C LEU A 254 2.65 -8.22 -35.83
N SER A 255 2.11 -9.41 -36.10
CA SER A 255 1.44 -10.24 -35.10
C SER A 255 2.40 -11.34 -34.66
N LEU A 256 2.63 -11.46 -33.35
CA LEU A 256 3.42 -12.54 -32.79
C LEU A 256 2.75 -13.05 -31.52
N ASN A 257 2.38 -14.32 -31.51
CA ASN A 257 1.86 -14.99 -30.31
C ASN A 257 2.90 -15.98 -29.72
N PRO A 258 2.74 -16.42 -28.45
CA PRO A 258 3.71 -17.33 -27.82
C PRO A 258 3.86 -18.71 -28.50
N LYS A 259 2.92 -19.10 -29.37
CA LYS A 259 3.02 -20.34 -30.14
C LYS A 259 3.81 -20.14 -31.44
N GLU A 260 3.67 -18.99 -32.09
CA GLU A 260 4.44 -18.60 -33.28
C GLU A 260 5.89 -18.25 -32.96
N TRP A 261 6.14 -17.74 -31.75
CA TRP A 261 7.49 -17.49 -31.24
C TRP A 261 8.29 -18.78 -30.96
N LYS A 262 7.62 -19.90 -30.68
CA LYS A 262 8.25 -21.19 -30.40
C LYS A 262 8.53 -21.99 -31.67
#